data_AF-A0AAN9UZ70-F1
#
_entry.id   AF-A0AAN9UZ70-F1
#
_cell.length_a   1.000
_cell.length_b   1.000
_cell.length_c   1.000
_cell.angle_alpha   90.00
_cell.angle_beta   90.00
_cell.angle_gamma   90.00
#
_symmetry.space_group_name_H-M   'P 1'
#
loop_
_entity.id
_entity.type
_entity.pdbx_description
1 polymer ?
#
loop_
_entity_poly.entity_id
_entity_poly.type
_entity_poly.pdbx_seq_one_letter_code
_entity_poly.pdbx_strand_id
1 'polypeptide(L)'
;MAGVCLGVDVQQLLRRYDLASEIPLGIQSVQLQSLDQQGKVHPFLRVNRIMSSWDALYFRLRANFDMRVSEYVPHPPALGLLAGEDVETAKSRARYETGKQVLGVEQLETGQLMVRYKDHLGSGKETQALADLVLGADGPNSVSEETREVFRENITYSILQGEGGHVILYNIPGRGGSIEPGKRVLNFCWYTNVPVASLDNIMTDVDGKRHYTKLPPGRVRPEVWRIQKAYAKALFAPPYLEIIEKIASPFLHLITDYSSPRSCFAGGKVLLVGDASTLLRPHIAFSTNQAAYHTSLTEKLVTGELTADEWEYQVTTAGYLHWRRSVWFGEFFQRPLYVSICSAVLFWATSALAKVRTWIGWLPKQAT
;
A
#
# COMPACT_ATOMS: atom_id res chain seq x y z
N MET A 1 -1.56 -12.24 -3.49
CA MET A 1 -0.63 -11.14 -3.45
C MET A 1 -1.32 -9.98 -4.11
N ALA A 2 -1.70 -8.98 -3.32
CA ALA A 2 -1.77 -7.64 -3.88
C ALA A 2 -0.33 -7.22 -4.26
N GLY A 3 -0.22 -6.56 -5.40
CA GLY A 3 1.05 -6.00 -5.84
C GLY A 3 1.41 -4.72 -5.08
N VAL A 4 2.69 -4.38 -5.12
CA VAL A 4 3.25 -3.19 -4.50
C VAL A 4 4.34 -2.59 -5.40
N CYS A 5 4.39 -1.26 -5.47
CA CYS A 5 5.43 -0.53 -6.19
C CYS A 5 6.52 -0.09 -5.21
N LEU A 6 7.75 -0.58 -5.39
CA LEU A 6 8.90 -0.15 -4.58
C LEU A 6 9.46 1.15 -5.17
N GLY A 7 8.96 2.28 -4.66
CA GLY A 7 9.43 3.63 -5.04
C GLY A 7 10.80 3.99 -4.45
N VAL A 8 11.24 5.23 -4.67
CA VAL A 8 12.62 5.66 -4.37
C VAL A 8 12.96 5.60 -2.87
N ASP A 9 12.03 5.98 -1.99
CA ASP A 9 12.20 5.94 -0.53
C ASP A 9 12.22 4.48 -0.02
N VAL A 10 11.41 3.60 -0.62
CA VAL A 10 11.45 2.15 -0.33
C VAL A 10 12.81 1.58 -0.73
N GLN A 11 13.35 1.99 -1.87
CA GLN A 11 14.67 1.56 -2.33
C GLN A 11 15.82 2.19 -1.52
N GLN A 12 15.67 3.39 -0.97
CA GLN A 12 16.64 3.97 -0.03
C GLN A 12 16.68 3.18 1.27
N LEU A 13 15.52 2.87 1.85
CA LEU A 13 15.38 2.06 3.05
C LEU A 13 15.99 0.66 2.82
N LEU A 14 15.62 -0.03 1.74
CA LEU A 14 16.18 -1.35 1.42
C LEU A 14 17.71 -1.28 1.21
N ARG A 15 18.26 -0.28 0.52
CA ARG A 15 19.72 -0.13 0.36
C ARG A 15 20.49 0.04 1.68
N ARG A 16 19.83 0.39 2.79
CA ARG A 16 20.46 0.61 4.10
C ARG A 16 20.24 -0.53 5.09
N TYR A 17 19.17 -1.31 4.96
CA TYR A 17 18.80 -2.36 5.94
C TYR A 17 18.50 -3.75 5.33
N ASP A 18 18.55 -3.93 4.01
CA ASP A 18 18.27 -5.23 3.37
C ASP A 18 19.54 -6.09 3.22
N LEU A 19 19.84 -6.87 4.25
CA LEU A 19 20.95 -7.81 4.32
C LEU A 19 20.72 -9.11 3.50
N ALA A 20 19.58 -9.23 2.80
CA ALA A 20 19.26 -10.35 1.90
C ALA A 20 19.16 -9.91 0.42
N SER A 21 19.74 -8.75 0.08
CA SER A 21 19.64 -8.07 -1.22
C SER A 21 19.95 -8.93 -2.46
N GLU A 22 20.67 -10.04 -2.32
CA GLU A 22 20.98 -11.03 -3.36
C GLU A 22 19.75 -11.77 -3.91
N ILE A 23 18.68 -11.96 -3.11
CA ILE A 23 17.42 -12.52 -3.61
C ILE A 23 16.59 -11.40 -4.28
N PRO A 24 16.20 -11.52 -5.57
CA PRO A 24 15.45 -10.48 -6.26
C PRO A 24 14.06 -10.22 -5.66
N LEU A 25 13.84 -9.00 -5.16
CA LEU A 25 12.60 -8.64 -4.47
C LEU A 25 11.40 -8.36 -5.39
N GLY A 26 11.61 -8.22 -6.71
CA GLY A 26 10.55 -7.90 -7.66
C GLY A 26 11.01 -7.82 -9.11
N ILE A 27 10.08 -7.46 -9.99
CA ILE A 27 10.24 -7.38 -11.44
C ILE A 27 10.46 -5.91 -11.85
N GLN A 28 11.48 -5.64 -12.65
CA GLN A 28 11.74 -4.30 -13.18
C GLN A 28 10.78 -3.96 -14.33
N SER A 29 9.82 -3.06 -14.08
CA SER A 29 8.99 -2.43 -15.11
C SER A 29 9.69 -1.17 -15.60
N VAL A 30 9.91 -1.05 -16.92
CA VAL A 30 10.64 0.09 -17.53
C VAL A 30 9.72 1.11 -18.22
N GLN A 31 8.45 0.75 -18.44
CA GLN A 31 7.46 1.62 -19.07
C GLN A 31 6.04 1.36 -18.55
N LEU A 32 5.17 2.35 -18.76
CA LEU A 32 3.71 2.20 -18.71
C LEU A 32 3.18 2.03 -20.13
N GLN A 33 2.20 1.14 -20.27
CA GLN A 33 1.57 0.82 -21.55
C GLN A 33 0.05 0.68 -21.41
N SER A 34 -0.64 0.73 -22.54
CA SER A 34 -2.07 0.50 -22.66
C SER A 34 -2.36 -0.59 -23.70
N LEU A 35 -3.58 -1.12 -23.69
CA LEU A 35 -4.10 -2.04 -24.71
C LEU A 35 -5.30 -1.39 -25.41
N ASP A 36 -5.38 -1.52 -26.74
CA ASP A 36 -6.61 -1.22 -27.49
C ASP A 36 -7.62 -2.37 -27.42
N GLN A 37 -8.79 -2.18 -28.05
CA GLN A 37 -9.87 -3.18 -28.06
C GLN A 37 -9.47 -4.49 -28.76
N GLN A 38 -8.48 -4.45 -29.65
CA GLN A 38 -7.94 -5.60 -30.36
C GLN A 38 -6.81 -6.30 -29.57
N GLY A 39 -6.42 -5.77 -28.40
CA GLY A 39 -5.37 -6.34 -27.55
C GLY A 39 -3.95 -5.99 -28.01
N LYS A 40 -3.77 -4.98 -28.86
CA LYS A 40 -2.44 -4.49 -29.27
C LYS A 40 -1.89 -3.50 -28.24
N VAL A 41 -0.59 -3.62 -27.95
CA VAL A 41 0.12 -2.83 -26.93
C VAL A 41 0.53 -1.46 -27.48
N HIS A 42 0.23 -0.41 -26.71
CA HIS A 42 0.63 0.97 -26.96
C HIS A 42 1.38 1.54 -25.74
N PRO A 43 2.73 1.55 -25.75
CA PRO A 43 3.54 2.18 -24.71
C PRO A 43 3.38 3.70 -24.72
N PHE A 44 3.27 4.35 -23.56
CA PHE A 44 3.01 5.80 -23.47
C PHE A 44 3.93 6.58 -22.53
N LEU A 45 4.67 5.93 -21.62
CA LEU A 45 5.64 6.58 -20.75
C LEU A 45 6.77 5.62 -20.36
N ARG A 46 8.04 6.02 -20.52
CA ARG A 46 9.17 5.32 -19.90
C ARG A 46 9.33 5.75 -18.45
N VAL A 47 9.31 4.81 -17.53
CA VAL A 47 9.51 5.05 -16.08
C VAL A 47 9.95 3.76 -15.41
N ASN A 48 11.09 3.80 -14.71
CA ASN A 48 11.64 2.67 -13.98
C ASN A 48 10.93 2.49 -12.63
N ARG A 49 10.35 1.30 -12.39
CA ARG A 49 9.72 0.90 -11.12
C ARG A 49 9.92 -0.59 -10.87
N ILE A 50 10.17 -1.00 -9.62
CA ILE A 50 10.19 -2.41 -9.24
C ILE A 50 8.79 -2.80 -8.76
N MET A 51 8.15 -3.75 -9.46
CA MET A 51 6.89 -4.37 -9.08
C MET A 51 7.16 -5.59 -8.20
N SER A 52 6.63 -5.58 -6.98
CA SER A 52 6.76 -6.67 -6.01
C SER A 52 5.36 -7.10 -5.52
N SER A 53 5.32 -8.06 -4.61
CA SER A 53 4.12 -8.43 -3.86
C SER A 53 4.24 -7.99 -2.40
N TRP A 54 3.11 -7.74 -1.75
CA TRP A 54 3.10 -7.50 -0.30
C TRP A 54 3.73 -8.65 0.46
N ASP A 55 3.41 -9.90 0.11
CA ASP A 55 3.99 -11.10 0.72
C ASP A 55 5.52 -11.12 0.59
N ALA A 56 6.09 -10.83 -0.59
CA ALA A 56 7.54 -10.77 -0.80
C ALA A 56 8.20 -9.66 0.03
N LEU A 57 7.67 -8.43 -0.02
CA LEU A 57 8.18 -7.31 0.78
C LEU A 57 8.06 -7.57 2.29
N TYR A 58 6.96 -8.18 2.73
CA TYR A 58 6.69 -8.50 4.13
C TYR A 58 7.66 -9.55 4.66
N PHE A 59 7.78 -10.71 3.98
CA PHE A 59 8.68 -11.77 4.42
C PHE A 59 10.15 -11.36 4.29
N ARG A 60 10.48 -10.47 3.34
CA ARG A 60 11.80 -9.83 3.26
C ARG A 60 12.12 -8.98 4.48
N LEU A 61 11.20 -8.09 4.88
CA LEU A 61 11.40 -7.24 6.05
C LEU A 61 11.45 -8.08 7.34
N ARG A 62 10.62 -9.12 7.47
CA ARG A 62 10.67 -10.08 8.58
C ARG A 62 11.99 -10.88 8.61
N ALA A 63 12.51 -11.32 7.46
CA ALA A 63 13.79 -12.02 7.41
C ALA A 63 14.96 -11.17 7.93
N ASN A 64 14.97 -9.87 7.64
CA ASN A 64 15.96 -8.91 8.17
C ASN A 64 15.71 -8.54 9.64
N PHE A 65 14.45 -8.51 10.09
CA PHE A 65 14.05 -8.01 11.41
C PHE A 65 14.09 -9.08 12.52
N ASP A 66 13.48 -10.25 12.29
CA ASP A 66 13.36 -11.32 13.29
C ASP A 66 13.76 -12.70 12.75
N MET A 67 14.63 -12.73 11.73
CA MET A 67 15.16 -13.95 11.09
C MET A 67 14.06 -14.93 10.66
N ARG A 68 12.91 -14.42 10.20
CA ARG A 68 11.77 -15.26 9.81
C ARG A 68 12.05 -16.02 8.51
N VAL A 69 12.37 -17.31 8.65
CA VAL A 69 12.34 -18.29 7.56
C VAL A 69 10.96 -18.30 6.88
N SER A 70 10.95 -18.32 5.55
CA SER A 70 9.73 -18.33 4.71
C SER A 70 10.00 -18.95 3.34
N GLU A 71 8.96 -19.22 2.53
CA GLU A 71 9.16 -19.60 1.12
C GLU A 71 9.86 -18.49 0.29
N TYR A 72 9.90 -17.23 0.78
CA TYR A 72 10.49 -16.07 0.09
C TYR A 72 11.95 -15.82 0.49
N VAL A 73 12.30 -16.13 1.74
CA VAL A 73 13.68 -16.09 2.27
C VAL A 73 13.89 -17.34 3.10
N PRO A 74 14.41 -18.44 2.50
CA PRO A 74 14.65 -19.71 3.20
C PRO A 74 15.83 -19.65 4.17
N HIS A 75 16.80 -18.78 3.88
CA HIS A 75 18.02 -18.57 4.66
C HIS A 75 18.10 -17.09 5.05
N PRO A 76 17.43 -16.68 6.15
CA PRO A 76 17.45 -15.30 6.59
C PRO A 76 18.85 -14.88 7.05
N PRO A 77 19.23 -13.60 6.85
CA PRO A 77 20.51 -13.08 7.28
C PRO A 77 20.62 -13.11 8.82
N ALA A 78 21.84 -13.27 9.34
CA ALA A 78 22.08 -13.20 10.78
C ALA A 78 21.85 -11.78 11.31
N LEU A 79 21.32 -11.66 12.53
CA LEU A 79 21.18 -10.36 13.21
C LEU A 79 22.55 -9.71 13.41
N GLY A 80 22.63 -8.41 13.12
CA GLY A 80 23.77 -7.58 13.53
C GLY A 80 23.83 -7.49 15.06
N LEU A 81 24.92 -8.01 15.63
CA LEU A 81 25.23 -7.91 17.06
C LEU A 81 25.91 -6.57 17.35
N LEU A 82 25.54 -5.93 18.46
CA LEU A 82 26.29 -4.83 19.05
C LEU A 82 27.54 -5.35 19.78
N ALA A 83 28.48 -4.45 20.10
CA ALA A 83 29.72 -4.83 20.77
C ALA A 83 29.45 -5.40 22.18
N GLY A 84 29.72 -6.70 22.36
CA GLY A 84 29.45 -7.43 23.60
C GLY A 84 28.04 -8.02 23.72
N GLU A 85 27.21 -7.94 22.68
CA GLU A 85 25.85 -8.48 22.65
C GLU A 85 25.82 -9.94 22.16
N ASP A 86 25.06 -10.80 22.83
CA ASP A 86 24.79 -12.17 22.38
C ASP A 86 23.55 -12.28 21.47
N VAL A 87 23.36 -13.44 20.83
CA VAL A 87 22.29 -13.67 19.85
C VAL A 87 20.87 -13.64 20.45
N GLU A 88 20.67 -14.06 21.70
CA GLU A 88 19.35 -14.00 22.34
C GLU A 88 19.03 -12.58 22.83
N THR A 89 20.02 -11.86 23.37
CA THR A 89 19.89 -10.43 23.65
C THR A 89 19.54 -9.67 22.36
N ALA A 90 20.25 -9.93 21.26
CA ALA A 90 20.01 -9.32 19.95
C ALA A 90 18.62 -9.61 19.36
N LYS A 91 18.09 -10.84 19.56
CA LYS A 91 16.70 -11.20 19.23
C LYS A 91 15.68 -10.50 20.13
N SER A 92 16.01 -10.27 21.39
CA SER A 92 15.08 -9.72 22.38
C SER A 92 14.75 -8.23 22.15
N ARG A 93 15.66 -7.49 21.47
CA ARG A 93 15.57 -6.05 21.18
C ARG A 93 14.23 -5.60 20.59
N ALA A 94 13.61 -6.42 19.74
CA ALA A 94 12.30 -6.13 19.16
C ALA A 94 11.55 -7.44 18.83
N ARG A 95 10.21 -7.42 18.95
CA ARG A 95 9.37 -8.62 18.75
C ARG A 95 8.24 -8.32 17.78
N TYR A 96 7.94 -9.26 16.87
CA TYR A 96 6.78 -9.15 15.97
C TYR A 96 5.70 -10.17 16.36
N GLU A 97 4.65 -9.71 17.03
CA GLU A 97 3.49 -10.54 17.37
C GLU A 97 2.40 -10.43 16.30
N THR A 98 1.98 -11.58 15.76
CA THR A 98 0.87 -11.66 14.78
C THR A 98 -0.48 -11.82 15.49
N GLY A 99 -1.59 -11.54 14.79
CA GLY A 99 -2.95 -11.83 15.28
C GLY A 99 -3.49 -10.87 16.34
N LYS A 100 -2.77 -9.81 16.68
CA LYS A 100 -3.22 -8.77 17.62
C LYS A 100 -4.05 -7.72 16.90
N GLN A 101 -5.33 -7.60 17.24
CA GLN A 101 -6.19 -6.50 16.76
C GLN A 101 -6.20 -5.40 17.83
N VAL A 102 -5.57 -4.25 17.56
CA VAL A 102 -5.66 -3.09 18.46
C VAL A 102 -7.12 -2.60 18.52
N LEU A 103 -7.59 -2.33 19.74
CA LEU A 103 -8.94 -1.85 20.07
C LEU A 103 -8.94 -0.40 20.56
N GLY A 104 -7.81 0.06 21.12
CA GLY A 104 -7.62 1.44 21.55
C GLY A 104 -6.22 1.67 22.12
N VAL A 105 -5.82 2.95 22.18
CA VAL A 105 -4.59 3.41 22.84
C VAL A 105 -4.96 4.57 23.76
N GLU A 106 -4.44 4.55 24.98
CA GLU A 106 -4.77 5.50 26.04
C GLU A 106 -3.48 5.96 26.72
N GLN A 107 -3.32 7.26 27.00
CA GLN A 107 -2.15 7.77 27.72
C GLN A 107 -2.43 7.77 29.23
N LEU A 108 -1.57 7.08 29.98
CA LEU A 108 -1.63 7.02 31.44
C LEU A 108 -1.00 8.27 32.08
N GLU A 109 -1.27 8.51 33.36
CA GLU A 109 -0.67 9.61 34.15
C GLU A 109 0.86 9.53 34.23
N THR A 110 1.44 8.33 34.13
CA THR A 110 2.90 8.11 33.98
C THR A 110 3.45 8.64 32.64
N GLY A 111 2.58 9.08 31.74
CA GLY A 111 2.88 9.49 30.38
C GLY A 111 3.16 8.33 29.43
N GLN A 112 3.05 7.07 29.84
CA GLN A 112 3.14 5.89 28.96
C GLN A 112 1.80 5.60 28.27
N LEU A 113 1.82 4.72 27.26
CA LEU A 113 0.65 4.37 26.46
C LEU A 113 0.17 2.95 26.79
N MET A 114 -1.09 2.83 27.20
CA MET A 114 -1.78 1.56 27.34
C MET A 114 -2.45 1.19 26.01
N VAL A 115 -1.92 0.17 25.33
CA VAL A 115 -2.49 -0.41 24.11
C VAL A 115 -3.42 -1.54 24.50
N ARG A 116 -4.73 -1.36 24.30
CA ARG A 116 -5.73 -2.43 24.41
C ARG A 116 -5.85 -3.16 23.08
N TYR A 117 -5.77 -4.48 23.07
CA TYR A 117 -5.85 -5.30 21.86
C TYR A 117 -6.55 -6.64 22.12
N LYS A 118 -7.09 -7.26 21.07
CA LYS A 118 -7.64 -8.61 21.08
C LYS A 118 -6.66 -9.59 20.46
N ASP A 119 -6.38 -10.71 21.13
CA ASP A 119 -5.47 -11.73 20.63
C ASP A 119 -6.24 -12.86 19.93
N HIS A 120 -6.21 -12.87 18.59
CA HIS A 120 -6.91 -13.86 17.76
C HIS A 120 -6.15 -15.17 17.55
N LEU A 121 -4.90 -15.29 18.03
CA LEU A 121 -4.12 -16.53 18.00
C LEU A 121 -3.99 -17.18 19.38
N GLY A 122 -4.12 -16.37 20.44
CA GLY A 122 -4.27 -16.81 21.83
C GLY A 122 -5.73 -17.08 22.21
N SER A 123 -6.13 -16.60 23.38
CA SER A 123 -7.42 -16.94 24.01
C SER A 123 -8.66 -16.21 23.44
N GLY A 124 -8.52 -15.37 22.41
CA GLY A 124 -9.61 -14.54 21.89
C GLY A 124 -10.07 -13.42 22.83
N LYS A 125 -9.41 -13.23 23.98
CA LYS A 125 -9.72 -12.18 24.95
C LYS A 125 -9.10 -10.83 24.58
N GLU A 126 -9.62 -9.78 25.20
CA GLU A 126 -8.98 -8.48 25.23
C GLU A 126 -7.87 -8.48 26.29
N THR A 127 -6.73 -7.92 25.93
CA THR A 127 -5.49 -7.83 26.72
C THR A 127 -4.94 -6.41 26.57
N GLN A 128 -4.10 -5.99 27.50
CA GLN A 128 -3.41 -4.69 27.46
C GLN A 128 -1.90 -4.86 27.53
N ALA A 129 -1.16 -3.98 26.85
CA ALA A 129 0.28 -3.81 27.00
C ALA A 129 0.62 -2.34 27.24
N LEU A 130 1.72 -2.08 27.95
CA LEU A 130 2.29 -0.74 28.06
C LEU A 130 3.38 -0.57 26.98
N ALA A 131 3.42 0.61 26.38
CA ALA A 131 4.41 1.00 25.40
C ALA A 131 4.71 2.50 25.50
N ASP A 132 5.89 2.91 25.05
CA ASP A 132 6.25 4.33 24.96
C ASP A 132 6.00 4.91 23.54
N LEU A 133 5.72 4.04 22.55
CA LEU A 133 5.41 4.36 21.14
C LEU A 133 4.60 3.24 20.42
N VAL A 134 3.76 3.56 19.40
CA VAL A 134 2.80 2.62 18.73
C VAL A 134 2.59 2.94 17.22
N LEU A 135 2.46 1.92 16.31
CA LEU A 135 2.40 2.00 14.81
C LEU A 135 1.52 0.85 14.15
N GLY A 136 1.18 0.79 12.82
CA GLY A 136 0.42 -0.35 12.16
C GLY A 136 0.16 -0.40 10.59
N ALA A 137 -0.26 -1.56 9.97
CA ALA A 137 -0.49 -1.86 8.49
C ALA A 137 -1.28 -3.21 8.09
N ASP A 138 -1.49 -3.61 6.78
CA ASP A 138 -2.35 -4.78 6.23
C ASP A 138 -1.95 -5.44 4.81
N GLY A 139 -2.50 -6.61 4.33
CA GLY A 139 -2.29 -7.25 2.94
C GLY A 139 -3.01 -8.62 2.48
N PRO A 140 -3.11 -9.07 1.15
CA PRO A 140 -3.98 -10.21 0.61
C PRO A 140 -3.62 -11.11 -0.70
N ASN A 141 -4.50 -12.06 -1.19
CA ASN A 141 -4.48 -13.23 -2.20
C ASN A 141 -4.30 -13.14 -3.80
N SER A 142 -4.40 -14.23 -4.66
CA SER A 142 -3.70 -14.52 -6.01
C SER A 142 -4.47 -15.02 -7.33
N VAL A 143 -3.80 -15.24 -8.54
CA VAL A 143 -4.37 -15.52 -9.96
C VAL A 143 -3.53 -16.45 -10.97
N SER A 144 -4.07 -16.85 -12.16
CA SER A 144 -3.70 -17.92 -13.18
C SER A 144 -2.82 -17.60 -14.46
N GLU A 145 -2.71 -18.53 -15.46
CA GLU A 145 -1.61 -18.66 -16.49
C GLU A 145 -1.74 -18.01 -17.89
N GLU A 146 -2.64 -18.37 -18.82
CA GLU A 146 -2.50 -17.97 -20.25
C GLU A 146 -2.44 -16.45 -20.44
N THR A 147 -3.21 -15.76 -19.60
CA THR A 147 -3.17 -14.32 -19.36
C THR A 147 -1.74 -13.75 -19.21
N ARG A 148 -0.80 -14.47 -18.58
CA ARG A 148 0.55 -14.00 -18.17
C ARG A 148 1.41 -13.58 -19.36
N GLU A 149 1.16 -14.13 -20.54
CA GLU A 149 1.83 -13.76 -21.81
C GLU A 149 1.63 -12.26 -22.13
N VAL A 150 0.40 -11.77 -22.00
CA VAL A 150 -0.01 -10.39 -22.38
C VAL A 150 0.59 -9.33 -21.44
N PHE A 151 0.90 -9.71 -20.19
CA PHE A 151 1.34 -8.79 -19.13
C PHE A 151 2.77 -9.05 -18.65
N ARG A 152 3.60 -9.73 -19.45
CA ARG A 152 4.91 -10.30 -19.06
C ARG A 152 5.80 -9.39 -18.19
N GLU A 153 5.95 -8.09 -18.52
CA GLU A 153 6.97 -7.21 -17.90
C GLU A 153 6.48 -5.83 -17.42
N ASN A 154 5.36 -5.30 -17.95
CA ASN A 154 4.97 -3.90 -17.74
C ASN A 154 3.61 -3.75 -17.03
N ILE A 155 3.43 -2.61 -16.36
CA ILE A 155 2.10 -2.20 -15.87
C ILE A 155 1.25 -1.78 -17.07
N THR A 156 0.16 -2.51 -17.29
CA THR A 156 -0.85 -2.18 -18.30
C THR A 156 -2.01 -1.45 -17.63
N TYR A 157 -2.38 -0.30 -18.20
CA TYR A 157 -3.60 0.45 -17.87
C TYR A 157 -4.62 0.35 -19.01
N SER A 158 -5.90 0.24 -18.67
CA SER A 158 -7.01 0.51 -19.59
C SER A 158 -7.92 1.55 -18.95
N ILE A 159 -8.10 2.71 -19.59
CA ILE A 159 -8.88 3.84 -19.08
C ILE A 159 -10.19 3.91 -19.88
N LEU A 160 -11.31 3.75 -19.19
CA LEU A 160 -12.65 3.77 -19.78
C LEU A 160 -13.13 5.23 -19.86
N GLN A 161 -12.65 5.94 -20.89
CA GLN A 161 -13.05 7.32 -21.14
C GLN A 161 -14.56 7.41 -21.40
N GLY A 162 -15.21 8.45 -20.87
CA GLY A 162 -16.67 8.65 -20.97
C GLY A 162 -17.45 8.07 -19.79
N GLU A 163 -17.37 6.76 -19.56
CA GLU A 163 -18.20 6.08 -18.54
C GLU A 163 -17.63 6.12 -17.12
N GLY A 164 -16.31 6.28 -16.97
CA GLY A 164 -15.66 6.45 -15.68
C GLY A 164 -15.31 5.13 -15.00
N GLY A 165 -14.12 4.63 -15.33
CA GLY A 165 -13.51 3.44 -14.74
C GLY A 165 -12.12 3.22 -15.31
N HIS A 166 -11.31 2.41 -14.62
CA HIS A 166 -10.06 1.91 -15.21
C HIS A 166 -9.67 0.55 -14.65
N VAL A 167 -8.86 -0.17 -15.41
CA VAL A 167 -8.14 -1.36 -14.96
C VAL A 167 -6.65 -1.04 -14.86
N ILE A 168 -6.02 -1.57 -13.82
CA ILE A 168 -4.57 -1.71 -13.69
C ILE A 168 -4.23 -3.19 -13.57
N LEU A 169 -3.21 -3.64 -14.31
CA LEU A 169 -2.78 -5.03 -14.32
C LEU A 169 -1.26 -5.14 -14.50
N TYR A 170 -0.62 -5.97 -13.67
CA TYR A 170 0.82 -6.22 -13.72
C TYR A 170 1.19 -7.58 -13.12
N ASN A 171 2.33 -8.12 -13.56
CA ASN A 171 2.96 -9.29 -12.95
C ASN A 171 3.62 -8.94 -11.60
N ILE A 172 3.61 -9.90 -10.69
CA ILE A 172 4.25 -9.83 -9.37
C ILE A 172 4.85 -11.20 -9.00
N PRO A 173 5.77 -11.29 -8.01
CA PRO A 173 6.34 -12.56 -7.55
C PRO A 173 5.25 -13.56 -7.19
N GLY A 174 5.42 -14.82 -7.60
CA GLY A 174 4.46 -15.89 -7.31
C GLY A 174 4.75 -16.65 -6.01
N ARG A 175 4.41 -17.94 -5.99
CA ARG A 175 4.71 -18.82 -4.85
C ARG A 175 6.22 -18.91 -4.63
N GLY A 176 6.66 -18.88 -3.37
CA GLY A 176 8.07 -18.80 -3.00
C GLY A 176 8.84 -17.63 -3.61
N GLY A 177 8.16 -16.49 -3.81
CA GLY A 177 8.78 -15.28 -4.35
C GLY A 177 9.27 -15.38 -5.80
N SER A 178 8.94 -16.46 -6.53
CA SER A 178 9.55 -16.69 -7.83
C SER A 178 9.18 -15.60 -8.85
N ILE A 179 10.20 -14.99 -9.43
CA ILE A 179 10.10 -14.02 -10.53
C ILE A 179 10.32 -14.66 -11.91
N GLU A 180 10.42 -15.99 -11.99
CA GLU A 180 10.61 -16.69 -13.26
C GLU A 180 9.37 -16.61 -14.17
N PRO A 181 9.53 -16.56 -15.50
CA PRO A 181 8.43 -16.76 -16.44
C PRO A 181 7.62 -18.02 -16.11
N GLY A 182 6.28 -17.95 -16.22
CA GLY A 182 5.36 -19.02 -15.82
C GLY A 182 5.22 -19.27 -14.31
N LYS A 183 6.08 -18.69 -13.45
CA LYS A 183 5.98 -18.83 -11.98
C LYS A 183 5.46 -17.58 -11.25
N ARG A 184 5.44 -16.43 -11.94
CA ARG A 184 4.80 -15.17 -11.50
C ARG A 184 3.28 -15.33 -11.28
N VAL A 185 2.64 -14.39 -10.59
CA VAL A 185 1.17 -14.25 -10.60
C VAL A 185 0.75 -12.85 -11.02
N LEU A 186 -0.49 -12.69 -11.45
CA LEU A 186 -1.02 -11.40 -11.92
C LEU A 186 -1.81 -10.69 -10.81
N ASN A 187 -1.51 -9.41 -10.60
CA ASN A 187 -2.37 -8.50 -9.85
C ASN A 187 -3.31 -7.79 -10.83
N PHE A 188 -4.61 -8.05 -10.73
CA PHE A 188 -5.67 -7.32 -11.46
C PHE A 188 -6.47 -6.47 -10.47
N CYS A 189 -6.69 -5.20 -10.80
CA CYS A 189 -7.65 -4.35 -10.09
C CYS A 189 -8.49 -3.56 -11.10
N TRP A 190 -9.81 -3.68 -11.01
CA TRP A 190 -10.78 -2.87 -11.74
C TRP A 190 -11.43 -1.88 -10.77
N TYR A 191 -11.32 -0.60 -11.10
CA TYR A 191 -12.03 0.48 -10.41
C TYR A 191 -13.27 0.87 -11.21
N THR A 192 -14.43 0.82 -10.56
CA THR A 192 -15.73 1.15 -11.15
C THR A 192 -16.38 2.27 -10.33
N ASN A 193 -16.82 3.35 -10.99
CA ASN A 193 -17.74 4.29 -10.36
C ASN A 193 -19.11 3.63 -10.18
N VAL A 194 -19.71 3.76 -8.99
CA VAL A 194 -21.08 3.30 -8.72
C VAL A 194 -21.89 4.41 -8.01
N PRO A 195 -23.21 4.50 -8.23
CA PRO A 195 -24.06 5.42 -7.47
C PRO A 195 -23.98 5.13 -5.97
N VAL A 196 -24.01 6.18 -5.14
CA VAL A 196 -23.96 6.03 -3.67
C VAL A 196 -25.10 5.14 -3.15
N ALA A 197 -26.31 5.27 -3.72
CA ALA A 197 -27.46 4.42 -3.41
C ALA A 197 -27.24 2.92 -3.73
N SER A 198 -26.29 2.59 -4.62
CA SER A 198 -25.94 1.20 -4.94
C SER A 198 -24.92 0.60 -3.97
N LEU A 199 -24.23 1.40 -3.15
CA LEU A 199 -23.13 0.93 -2.30
C LEU A 199 -23.59 -0.07 -1.23
N ASP A 200 -24.73 0.16 -0.58
CA ASP A 200 -25.26 -0.76 0.44
C ASP A 200 -25.60 -2.12 -0.17
N ASN A 201 -26.18 -2.12 -1.37
CA ASN A 201 -26.45 -3.34 -2.13
C ASN A 201 -25.17 -4.07 -2.55
N ILE A 202 -24.12 -3.35 -2.97
CA ILE A 202 -22.86 -3.92 -3.46
C ILE A 202 -21.97 -4.43 -2.32
N MET A 203 -21.91 -3.70 -1.19
CA MET A 203 -21.02 -3.99 -0.06
C MET A 203 -21.63 -4.92 1.00
N THR A 204 -22.85 -5.43 0.77
CA THR A 204 -23.48 -6.45 1.61
C THR A 204 -23.05 -7.85 1.18
N ASP A 205 -22.68 -8.71 2.12
CA ASP A 205 -22.22 -10.08 1.83
C ASP A 205 -23.35 -11.10 1.62
N VAL A 206 -22.97 -12.34 1.33
CA VAL A 206 -23.87 -13.50 1.17
C VAL A 206 -24.70 -13.84 2.40
N ASP A 207 -24.32 -13.39 3.61
CA ASP A 207 -25.08 -13.59 4.85
C ASP A 207 -26.02 -12.42 5.14
N GLY A 208 -26.07 -11.40 4.26
CA GLY A 208 -26.85 -10.17 4.46
C GLY A 208 -26.16 -9.11 5.32
N LYS A 209 -24.88 -9.28 5.67
CA LYS A 209 -24.13 -8.29 6.47
C LYS A 209 -23.50 -7.22 5.58
N ARG A 210 -23.82 -5.94 5.86
CA ARG A 210 -23.14 -4.78 5.24
C ARG A 210 -21.68 -4.66 5.72
N HIS A 211 -20.74 -4.54 4.81
CA HIS A 211 -19.35 -4.18 5.08
C HIS A 211 -19.11 -2.69 4.76
N TYR A 212 -18.19 -2.04 5.46
CA TYR A 212 -17.97 -0.59 5.32
C TYR A 212 -16.86 -0.23 4.33
N THR A 213 -15.76 -0.98 4.33
CA THR A 213 -14.57 -0.66 3.52
C THR A 213 -14.09 -1.83 2.66
N LYS A 214 -14.09 -3.06 3.20
CA LYS A 214 -13.50 -4.26 2.59
C LYS A 214 -14.51 -5.40 2.66
N LEU A 215 -14.98 -5.88 1.51
CA LEU A 215 -15.84 -7.07 1.38
C LEU A 215 -14.95 -8.24 0.90
N PRO A 216 -14.59 -9.19 1.79
CA PRO A 216 -13.49 -10.11 1.55
C PRO A 216 -13.77 -11.21 0.49
N PRO A 217 -12.71 -11.94 0.06
CA PRO A 217 -12.86 -13.10 -0.81
C PRO A 217 -13.92 -14.08 -0.30
N GLY A 218 -14.69 -14.68 -1.22
CA GLY A 218 -15.77 -15.62 -0.90
C GLY A 218 -17.02 -15.00 -0.26
N ARG A 219 -17.06 -13.69 0.00
CA ARG A 219 -18.22 -13.00 0.60
C ARG A 219 -19.02 -12.13 -0.36
N VAL A 220 -18.49 -11.80 -1.53
CA VAL A 220 -19.22 -11.07 -2.59
C VAL A 220 -20.43 -11.88 -3.06
N ARG A 221 -21.63 -11.29 -3.09
CA ARG A 221 -22.83 -12.02 -3.54
C ARG A 221 -22.73 -12.41 -5.03
N PRO A 222 -23.06 -13.65 -5.42
CA PRO A 222 -22.96 -14.11 -6.80
C PRO A 222 -23.67 -13.21 -7.83
N GLU A 223 -24.82 -12.64 -7.47
CA GLU A 223 -25.59 -11.74 -8.34
C GLU A 223 -24.86 -10.42 -8.61
N VAL A 224 -24.22 -9.83 -7.59
CA VAL A 224 -23.40 -8.61 -7.75
C VAL A 224 -22.22 -8.89 -8.69
N TRP A 225 -21.58 -10.06 -8.53
CA TRP A 225 -20.50 -10.47 -9.43
C TRP A 225 -21.00 -10.78 -10.84
N ARG A 226 -22.17 -11.41 -11.00
CA ARG A 226 -22.79 -11.69 -12.31
C ARG A 226 -23.06 -10.41 -13.09
N ILE A 227 -23.62 -9.39 -12.44
CA ILE A 227 -23.85 -8.06 -13.03
C ILE A 227 -22.51 -7.42 -13.44
N GLN A 228 -21.51 -7.45 -12.56
CA GLN A 228 -20.19 -6.89 -12.83
C GLN A 228 -19.49 -7.59 -14.02
N LYS A 229 -19.58 -8.93 -14.12
CA LYS A 229 -19.05 -9.69 -15.27
C LYS A 229 -19.85 -9.47 -16.56
N ALA A 230 -21.14 -9.14 -16.49
CA ALA A 230 -21.91 -8.74 -17.66
C ALA A 230 -21.48 -7.35 -18.16
N TYR A 231 -21.29 -6.38 -17.27
CA TYR A 231 -20.80 -5.04 -17.63
C TYR A 231 -19.38 -5.07 -18.23
N ALA A 232 -18.50 -5.93 -17.70
CA ALA A 232 -17.15 -6.12 -18.23
C ALA A 232 -17.12 -6.40 -19.74
N LYS A 233 -18.07 -7.20 -20.25
CA LYS A 233 -18.15 -7.64 -21.65
C LYS A 233 -18.51 -6.53 -22.64
N ALA A 234 -19.07 -5.42 -22.16
CA ALA A 234 -19.27 -4.22 -22.97
C ALA A 234 -18.03 -3.30 -23.00
N LEU A 235 -17.14 -3.41 -22.01
CA LEU A 235 -16.07 -2.46 -21.74
C LEU A 235 -14.69 -2.91 -22.25
N PHE A 236 -14.34 -4.19 -22.09
CA PHE A 236 -12.95 -4.62 -22.15
C PHE A 236 -12.60 -5.55 -23.32
N ALA A 237 -11.37 -5.39 -23.82
CA ALA A 237 -10.74 -6.31 -24.76
C ALA A 237 -10.66 -7.76 -24.20
N PRO A 238 -10.68 -8.80 -25.06
CA PRO A 238 -10.75 -10.20 -24.63
C PRO A 238 -9.76 -10.65 -23.54
N PRO A 239 -8.48 -10.22 -23.50
CA PRO A 239 -7.54 -10.62 -22.46
C PRO A 239 -7.96 -10.23 -21.03
N TYR A 240 -8.75 -9.17 -20.86
CA TYR A 240 -9.30 -8.80 -19.56
C TYR A 240 -10.55 -9.63 -19.21
N LEU A 241 -11.36 -9.97 -20.20
CA LEU A 241 -12.56 -10.81 -20.01
C LEU A 241 -12.19 -12.20 -19.53
N GLU A 242 -11.10 -12.77 -20.06
CA GLU A 242 -10.52 -14.03 -19.61
C GLU A 242 -10.23 -14.03 -18.10
N ILE A 243 -9.60 -12.96 -17.59
CA ILE A 243 -9.29 -12.77 -16.17
C ILE A 243 -10.56 -12.67 -15.34
N ILE A 244 -11.47 -11.81 -15.78
CA ILE A 244 -12.72 -11.52 -15.06
C ILE A 244 -13.58 -12.79 -14.96
N GLU A 245 -13.58 -13.65 -15.97
CA GLU A 245 -14.23 -14.97 -15.90
C GLU A 245 -13.45 -15.98 -15.03
N LYS A 246 -12.11 -15.95 -15.04
CA LYS A 246 -11.25 -16.81 -14.20
C LYS A 246 -11.18 -16.39 -12.72
N ILE A 247 -11.67 -15.21 -12.32
CA ILE A 247 -11.77 -14.79 -10.91
C ILE A 247 -12.92 -15.55 -10.22
N ALA A 248 -12.56 -16.68 -9.59
CA ALA A 248 -13.47 -17.53 -8.83
C ALA A 248 -13.91 -16.94 -7.48
N SER A 249 -13.09 -16.06 -6.88
CA SER A 249 -13.33 -15.48 -5.56
C SER A 249 -12.94 -14.00 -5.52
N PRO A 250 -13.76 -13.10 -6.09
CA PRO A 250 -13.51 -11.66 -6.04
C PRO A 250 -13.57 -11.13 -4.60
N PHE A 251 -12.95 -9.97 -4.38
CA PHE A 251 -13.13 -9.14 -3.19
C PHE A 251 -13.36 -7.69 -3.64
N LEU A 252 -14.09 -6.89 -2.85
CA LEU A 252 -14.31 -5.47 -3.14
C LEU A 252 -13.65 -4.62 -2.05
N HIS A 253 -13.14 -3.45 -2.46
CA HIS A 253 -12.67 -2.42 -1.55
C HIS A 253 -13.24 -1.07 -1.97
N LEU A 254 -13.92 -0.39 -1.05
CA LEU A 254 -14.38 0.98 -1.26
C LEU A 254 -13.16 1.91 -1.34
N ILE A 255 -13.09 2.78 -2.34
CA ILE A 255 -11.99 3.75 -2.43
C ILE A 255 -12.29 4.93 -1.50
N THR A 256 -11.74 4.86 -0.31
CA THR A 256 -11.69 5.95 0.68
C THR A 256 -10.32 6.60 0.67
N ASP A 257 -10.25 7.87 1.03
CA ASP A 257 -9.01 8.61 1.26
C ASP A 257 -9.15 9.50 2.50
N TYR A 258 -8.02 9.87 3.11
CA TYR A 258 -7.97 10.74 4.28
C TYR A 258 -6.57 11.35 4.39
N SER A 259 -6.48 12.59 4.89
CA SER A 259 -5.20 13.20 5.26
C SER A 259 -5.37 13.89 6.61
N SER A 260 -4.64 13.41 7.61
CA SER A 260 -4.72 13.98 8.95
C SER A 260 -3.99 15.32 9.01
N PRO A 261 -4.57 16.37 9.61
CA PRO A 261 -3.86 17.62 9.86
C PRO A 261 -2.81 17.47 10.97
N ARG A 262 -2.79 16.34 11.67
CA ARG A 262 -1.86 16.00 12.75
C ARG A 262 -1.45 14.54 12.71
N SER A 263 -0.20 14.26 13.04
CA SER A 263 0.40 12.93 13.13
C SER A 263 1.10 12.67 14.46
N CYS A 264 1.34 13.69 15.29
CA CYS A 264 2.01 13.60 16.58
C CYS A 264 1.03 13.92 17.71
N PHE A 265 0.93 13.03 18.70
CA PHE A 265 0.09 13.16 19.87
C PHE A 265 0.87 12.72 21.12
N ALA A 266 0.31 12.93 22.31
CA ALA A 266 0.92 12.52 23.59
C ALA A 266 2.33 13.11 23.86
N GLY A 267 2.69 14.22 23.21
CA GLY A 267 4.00 14.89 23.34
C GLY A 267 5.14 14.14 22.64
N GLY A 268 4.93 13.68 21.40
CA GLY A 268 5.91 12.89 20.64
C GLY A 268 5.79 11.37 20.82
N LYS A 269 4.94 10.91 21.75
CA LYS A 269 4.83 9.49 22.11
C LYS A 269 3.88 8.68 21.22
N VAL A 270 2.88 9.32 20.61
CA VAL A 270 1.98 8.65 19.63
C VAL A 270 2.23 9.26 18.26
N LEU A 271 2.68 8.42 17.32
CA LEU A 271 3.06 8.82 15.97
C LEU A 271 2.23 8.06 14.92
N LEU A 272 1.45 8.78 14.12
CA LEU A 272 0.75 8.20 12.98
C LEU A 272 1.68 8.14 11.77
N VAL A 273 1.83 6.95 11.18
CA VAL A 273 2.70 6.69 10.02
C VAL A 273 1.95 5.97 8.90
N GLY A 274 2.49 6.00 7.68
CA GLY A 274 1.86 5.36 6.52
C GLY A 274 0.41 5.83 6.29
N ASP A 275 -0.49 4.90 5.96
CA ASP A 275 -1.90 5.20 5.71
C ASP A 275 -2.68 5.61 6.97
N ALA A 276 -2.16 5.35 8.19
CA ALA A 276 -2.78 5.81 9.44
C ALA A 276 -2.64 7.34 9.65
N SER A 277 -1.62 7.96 9.05
CA SER A 277 -1.49 9.42 8.98
C SER A 277 -2.24 9.99 7.77
N THR A 278 -2.10 9.36 6.61
CA THR A 278 -2.69 9.83 5.36
C THR A 278 -2.97 8.64 4.44
N LEU A 279 -4.23 8.22 4.35
CA LEU A 279 -4.68 7.18 3.44
C LEU A 279 -4.78 7.76 2.02
N LEU A 280 -3.90 7.29 1.13
CA LEU A 280 -3.87 7.70 -0.28
C LEU A 280 -4.89 6.93 -1.11
N ARG A 281 -5.42 7.56 -2.17
CA ARG A 281 -6.05 6.78 -3.24
C ARG A 281 -4.99 5.94 -3.97
N PRO A 282 -5.25 4.66 -4.27
CA PRO A 282 -4.24 3.73 -4.77
C PRO A 282 -3.72 4.04 -6.19
N HIS A 283 -4.35 4.96 -6.93
CA HIS A 283 -4.10 5.28 -8.34
C HIS A 283 -2.66 5.71 -8.69
N ILE A 284 -1.85 6.09 -7.69
CA ILE A 284 -0.44 6.47 -7.88
C ILE A 284 0.56 5.43 -7.32
N ALA A 285 0.05 4.34 -6.74
CA ALA A 285 0.81 3.25 -6.12
C ALA A 285 1.92 3.74 -5.18
N PHE A 286 1.57 4.59 -4.21
CA PHE A 286 2.55 5.39 -3.43
C PHE A 286 2.50 5.20 -1.90
N SER A 287 1.48 4.55 -1.31
CA SER A 287 1.38 4.40 0.16
C SER A 287 2.59 3.75 0.80
N THR A 288 3.16 2.70 0.20
CA THR A 288 4.38 2.04 0.68
C THR A 288 5.60 2.96 0.64
N ASN A 289 5.66 3.88 -0.33
CA ASN A 289 6.73 4.87 -0.45
C ASN A 289 6.57 5.99 0.58
N GLN A 290 5.33 6.45 0.83
CA GLN A 290 5.01 7.34 1.94
C GLN A 290 5.36 6.69 3.28
N ALA A 291 5.01 5.41 3.49
CA ALA A 291 5.36 4.68 4.70
C ALA A 291 6.88 4.59 4.90
N ALA A 292 7.67 4.27 3.87
CA ALA A 292 9.13 4.26 3.95
C ALA A 292 9.73 5.64 4.29
N TYR A 293 9.20 6.72 3.71
CA TYR A 293 9.59 8.09 4.05
C TYR A 293 9.26 8.43 5.51
N HIS A 294 8.07 8.05 6.00
CA HIS A 294 7.68 8.26 7.40
C HIS A 294 8.57 7.44 8.35
N THR A 295 8.97 6.22 7.98
CA THR A 295 9.95 5.42 8.75
C THR A 295 11.31 6.11 8.83
N SER A 296 11.82 6.67 7.73
CA SER A 296 13.09 7.43 7.70
C SER A 296 13.04 8.65 8.62
N LEU A 297 11.95 9.43 8.58
CA LEU A 297 11.74 10.55 9.52
C LEU A 297 11.64 10.05 10.97
N THR A 298 11.01 8.91 11.21
CA THR A 298 10.85 8.34 12.56
C THR A 298 12.16 7.83 13.13
N GLU A 299 13.08 7.29 12.31
CA GLU A 299 14.45 7.02 12.75
C GLU A 299 15.12 8.32 13.23
N LYS A 300 15.08 9.38 12.41
CA LYS A 300 15.69 10.69 12.74
C LYS A 300 15.10 11.34 14.00
N LEU A 301 13.82 11.09 14.31
CA LEU A 301 13.20 11.50 15.58
C LEU A 301 13.74 10.67 16.77
N VAL A 302 13.90 9.35 16.60
CA VAL A 302 14.40 8.45 17.64
C VAL A 302 15.90 8.63 17.91
N THR A 303 16.70 9.02 16.91
CA THR A 303 18.12 9.37 17.06
C THR A 303 18.35 10.79 17.63
N GLY A 304 17.30 11.62 17.71
CA GLY A 304 17.39 13.02 18.15
C GLY A 304 17.88 14.00 17.09
N GLU A 305 17.92 13.61 15.81
CA GLU A 305 18.21 14.49 14.67
C GLU A 305 17.04 15.42 14.32
N LEU A 306 15.81 15.08 14.75
CA LEU A 306 14.60 15.89 14.58
C LEU A 306 13.83 16.02 15.89
N THR A 307 13.21 17.17 16.13
CA THR A 307 12.17 17.30 17.16
C THR A 307 10.84 16.68 16.69
N ALA A 308 9.95 16.39 17.65
CA ALA A 308 8.62 15.84 17.35
C ALA A 308 7.76 16.78 16.48
N ASP A 309 7.96 18.10 16.60
CA ASP A 309 7.26 19.12 15.81
C ASP A 309 7.79 19.18 14.37
N GLU A 310 9.11 19.10 14.17
CA GLU A 310 9.72 19.01 12.83
C GLU A 310 9.40 17.70 12.12
N TRP A 311 9.25 16.62 12.89
CA TRP A 311 8.74 15.33 12.41
C TRP A 311 7.28 15.44 11.98
N GLU A 312 6.38 15.97 12.83
CA GLU A 312 4.96 16.13 12.49
C GLU A 312 4.79 17.02 11.28
N TYR A 313 5.54 18.11 11.22
CA TYR A 313 5.53 19.06 10.11
C TYR A 313 5.88 18.38 8.77
N GLN A 314 6.98 17.61 8.73
CA GLN A 314 7.41 16.93 7.51
C GLN A 314 6.46 15.81 7.10
N VAL A 315 6.00 14.99 8.07
CA VAL A 315 5.04 13.90 7.84
C VAL A 315 3.71 14.43 7.29
N THR A 316 3.10 15.43 7.95
CA THR A 316 1.80 15.98 7.52
C THR A 316 1.91 16.72 6.18
N THR A 317 3.00 17.44 5.94
CA THR A 317 3.20 18.17 4.66
C THR A 317 3.44 17.23 3.49
N ALA A 318 4.30 16.22 3.64
CA ALA A 318 4.54 15.22 2.60
C ALA A 318 3.27 14.40 2.34
N GLY A 319 2.60 13.92 3.40
CA GLY A 319 1.32 13.24 3.34
C GLY A 319 0.27 14.05 2.57
N TYR A 320 0.03 15.29 2.95
CA TYR A 320 -0.96 16.15 2.28
C TYR A 320 -0.65 16.37 0.79
N LEU A 321 0.62 16.59 0.41
CA LEU A 321 1.02 16.70 -0.99
C LEU A 321 0.81 15.39 -1.77
N HIS A 322 1.07 14.24 -1.15
CA HIS A 322 0.81 12.93 -1.75
C HIS A 322 -0.69 12.62 -1.85
N TRP A 323 -1.49 13.00 -0.85
CA TRP A 323 -2.95 12.90 -0.86
C TRP A 323 -3.55 13.71 -1.99
N ARG A 324 -3.20 15.00 -2.11
CA ARG A 324 -3.64 15.88 -3.20
C ARG A 324 -3.30 15.31 -4.59
N ARG A 325 -2.12 14.71 -4.75
CA ARG A 325 -1.72 14.01 -5.98
C ARG A 325 -2.56 12.74 -6.21
N SER A 326 -2.86 11.97 -5.16
CA SER A 326 -3.69 10.76 -5.26
C SER A 326 -5.15 11.07 -5.64
N VAL A 327 -5.70 12.18 -5.10
CA VAL A 327 -7.02 12.70 -5.48
C VAL A 327 -7.01 13.13 -6.94
N TRP A 328 -6.05 13.96 -7.38
CA TRP A 328 -5.95 14.39 -8.78
C TRP A 328 -5.89 13.21 -9.77
N PHE A 329 -5.06 12.21 -9.51
CA PHE A 329 -5.02 11.01 -10.36
C PHE A 329 -6.31 10.18 -10.29
N GLY A 330 -7.00 10.17 -9.14
CA GLY A 330 -8.35 9.61 -9.03
C GLY A 330 -9.36 10.32 -9.92
N GLU A 331 -9.44 11.65 -9.86
CA GLU A 331 -10.32 12.42 -10.74
C GLU A 331 -9.91 12.29 -12.22
N PHE A 332 -8.62 12.14 -12.54
CA PHE A 332 -8.13 11.86 -13.90
C PHE A 332 -8.65 10.52 -14.46
N PHE A 333 -8.61 9.45 -13.67
CA PHE A 333 -9.06 8.13 -14.13
C PHE A 333 -10.57 7.90 -14.00
N GLN A 334 -11.29 8.72 -13.23
CA GLN A 334 -12.69 8.45 -12.85
C GLN A 334 -13.71 9.53 -13.24
N ARG A 335 -13.28 10.76 -13.59
CA ARG A 335 -14.20 11.87 -13.88
C ARG A 335 -13.93 12.50 -15.25
N PRO A 336 -14.88 13.31 -15.78
CA PRO A 336 -14.62 14.21 -16.89
C PRO A 336 -13.40 15.10 -16.65
N LEU A 337 -12.65 15.36 -17.74
CA LEU A 337 -11.32 15.99 -17.70
C LEU A 337 -11.27 17.32 -16.92
N TYR A 338 -12.34 18.12 -16.92
CA TYR A 338 -12.38 19.39 -16.19
C TYR A 338 -12.20 19.22 -14.66
N VAL A 339 -12.74 18.14 -14.06
CA VAL A 339 -12.58 17.84 -12.62
C VAL A 339 -11.12 17.49 -12.31
N SER A 340 -10.46 16.77 -13.22
CA SER A 340 -9.03 16.49 -13.15
C SER A 340 -8.19 17.75 -13.28
N ILE A 341 -8.52 18.67 -14.21
CA ILE A 341 -7.82 19.95 -14.38
C ILE A 341 -7.93 20.81 -13.10
N CYS A 342 -9.11 20.94 -12.50
CA CYS A 342 -9.28 21.64 -11.23
C CYS A 342 -8.40 21.02 -10.13
N SER A 343 -8.36 19.70 -10.04
CA SER A 343 -7.52 18.97 -9.08
C SER A 343 -6.02 19.12 -9.35
N ALA A 344 -5.62 19.20 -10.62
CA ALA A 344 -4.24 19.47 -11.03
C ALA A 344 -3.78 20.85 -10.57
N VAL A 345 -4.57 21.90 -10.86
CA VAL A 345 -4.29 23.27 -10.41
C VAL A 345 -4.20 23.33 -8.89
N LEU A 346 -5.14 22.69 -8.18
CA LEU A 346 -5.13 22.60 -6.72
C LEU A 346 -3.91 21.87 -6.16
N PHE A 347 -3.40 20.81 -6.83
CA PHE A 347 -2.16 20.14 -6.45
C PHE A 347 -0.92 21.02 -6.71
N TRP A 348 -0.81 21.63 -7.89
CA TRP A 348 0.34 22.44 -8.27
C TRP A 348 0.45 23.73 -7.46
N ALA A 349 -0.66 24.42 -7.19
CA ALA A 349 -0.67 25.59 -6.30
C ALA A 349 -0.22 25.24 -4.87
N THR A 350 -0.68 24.10 -4.34
CA THR A 350 -0.24 23.60 -3.02
C THR A 350 1.27 23.30 -3.03
N SER A 351 1.76 22.65 -4.09
CA SER A 351 3.17 22.27 -4.25
C SER A 351 4.11 23.47 -4.42
N ALA A 352 3.67 24.48 -5.18
CA ALA A 352 4.40 25.74 -5.35
C ALA A 352 4.46 26.52 -4.04
N LEU A 353 3.33 26.62 -3.32
CA LEU A 353 3.29 27.27 -2.01
C LEU A 353 4.22 26.58 -1.01
N ALA A 354 4.19 25.25 -0.91
CA ALA A 354 5.11 24.50 -0.04
C ALA A 354 6.59 24.82 -0.35
N LYS A 355 6.98 24.80 -1.63
CA LYS A 355 8.34 25.17 -2.07
C LYS A 355 8.71 26.61 -1.71
N VAL A 356 7.82 27.58 -1.91
CA VAL A 356 8.05 28.99 -1.53
C VAL A 356 8.25 29.11 -0.03
N ARG A 357 7.40 28.47 0.78
CA ARG A 357 7.50 28.50 2.24
C ARG A 357 8.82 27.91 2.77
N THR A 358 9.33 26.85 2.16
CA THR A 358 10.68 26.31 2.47
C THR A 358 11.80 27.24 1.98
N TRP A 359 11.66 27.87 0.81
CA TRP A 359 12.67 28.78 0.27
C TRP A 359 12.84 30.05 1.12
N ILE A 360 11.76 30.62 1.66
CA ILE A 360 11.81 31.76 2.59
C ILE A 360 12.19 31.37 4.04
N GLY A 361 12.52 30.11 4.30
CA GLY A 361 12.91 29.63 5.63
C GLY A 361 11.78 29.55 6.67
N TRP A 362 10.51 29.70 6.27
CA TRP A 362 9.36 29.54 7.18
C TRP A 362 9.07 28.07 7.51
N LEU A 363 9.62 27.14 6.71
CA LEU A 363 9.56 25.71 6.98
C LEU A 363 10.98 25.14 7.12
N PRO A 364 11.22 24.12 7.96
CA PRO A 364 12.43 23.34 7.88
C PRO A 364 12.58 22.74 6.47
N LYS A 365 13.83 22.59 6.01
CA LYS A 365 14.12 21.82 4.80
C LYS A 365 13.78 20.35 5.08
N GLN A 366 13.27 19.65 4.07
CA GLN A 366 13.06 18.20 4.20
C GLN A 366 14.40 17.52 4.50
N ALA A 367 14.43 16.68 5.53
CA ALA A 367 15.62 15.99 5.99
C ALA A 367 16.01 14.88 5.00
N THR A 368 16.93 15.21 4.08
CA THR A 368 17.49 14.33 3.02
C THR A 368 18.07 13.03 3.53
#